data_AF-A0A0F0H118-F1
#
_entry.id   AF-A0A0F0H118-F1
#
_cell.length_a   1.000
_cell.length_b   1.000
_cell.length_c   1.000
_cell.angle_alpha   90.00
_cell.angle_beta   90.00
_cell.angle_gamma   90.00
#
_symmetry.space_group_name_H-M   'P 1'
#
loop_
_entity.id
_entity.type
_entity.pdbx_description
1 polymer ?
#
loop_
_entity_poly.entity_id
_entity_poly.type
_entity_poly.pdbx_seq_one_letter_code
_entity_poly.pdbx_strand_id
1 'polypeptide(L)'
;MKRIVRMAAAVVLTAGMTTVAAGTAHACSCAPATEEQLLARADHVFQGRVLEKVVEAPQKVRYRVAVAEERKGDVPDEVGVVTYDNGGMCGVDLAVGKDYLIYATGDSSDGKVDTNLCSGTRQENAAPPSCRH
;
A
#
# COMPACT_ATOMS: atom_id res chain seq x y z
N MET A 1 -25.92 67.53 -3.84
CA MET A 1 -26.73 67.58 -2.61
C MET A 1 -27.87 66.57 -2.70
N LYS A 2 -28.04 65.77 -1.63
CA LYS A 2 -29.21 64.97 -1.24
C LYS A 2 -29.48 63.59 -1.88
N ARG A 3 -29.22 62.56 -1.03
CA ARG A 3 -30.08 61.40 -0.68
C ARG A 3 -30.10 60.26 -1.71
N ILE A 4 -29.23 59.25 -1.60
CA ILE A 4 -29.33 58.08 -0.69
C ILE A 4 -30.78 57.76 -0.30
N VAL A 5 -31.35 56.73 -0.95
CA VAL A 5 -32.46 55.84 -0.52
C VAL A 5 -32.82 54.96 -1.74
N ARG A 6 -33.04 53.64 -1.72
CA ARG A 6 -32.86 52.53 -0.79
C ARG A 6 -32.95 51.26 -1.67
N MET A 7 -32.05 50.33 -1.44
CA MET A 7 -32.23 48.87 -1.49
C MET A 7 -33.24 48.26 -2.49
N ALA A 8 -32.69 47.62 -3.52
CA ALA A 8 -33.15 46.33 -4.03
C ALA A 8 -31.88 45.49 -4.23
N ALA A 9 -31.41 44.82 -3.17
CA ALA A 9 -31.74 43.44 -2.80
C ALA A 9 -31.28 42.42 -3.87
N ALA A 10 -30.41 41.50 -3.42
CA ALA A 10 -29.95 40.27 -4.06
C ALA A 10 -28.81 40.36 -5.09
N VAL A 11 -27.56 40.45 -4.60
CA VAL A 11 -26.46 39.66 -5.19
C VAL A 11 -25.74 38.95 -4.06
N VAL A 12 -26.10 37.68 -3.93
CA VAL A 12 -25.48 36.66 -3.07
C VAL A 12 -24.12 36.32 -3.66
N LEU A 13 -23.04 36.68 -2.98
CA LEU A 13 -21.72 36.08 -3.21
C LEU A 13 -21.04 35.87 -1.86
N THR A 14 -21.46 34.80 -1.20
CA THR A 14 -20.76 34.21 -0.06
C THR A 14 -19.38 33.75 -0.53
N ALA A 15 -18.36 34.61 -0.35
CA ALA A 15 -16.97 34.21 -0.44
C ALA A 15 -16.60 33.41 0.82
N GLY A 16 -17.12 32.18 0.91
CA GLY A 16 -16.64 31.19 1.84
C GLY A 16 -15.31 30.67 1.34
N MET A 17 -14.20 31.30 1.73
CA MET A 17 -12.89 30.68 1.66
C MET A 17 -12.87 29.54 2.66
N THR A 18 -13.31 28.35 2.21
CA THR A 18 -13.03 27.10 2.89
C THR A 18 -11.53 26.87 2.77
N THR A 19 -10.79 27.20 3.82
CA THR A 19 -9.45 26.65 4.01
C THR A 19 -9.63 25.15 4.13
N VAL A 20 -9.38 24.44 3.03
CA VAL A 20 -9.16 22.99 3.05
C VAL A 20 -8.00 22.79 4.00
N ALA A 21 -8.31 22.37 5.23
CA ALA A 21 -7.32 21.78 6.10
C ALA A 21 -6.84 20.55 5.36
N ALA A 22 -5.67 20.66 4.72
CA ALA A 22 -4.94 19.52 4.21
C ALA A 22 -4.64 18.67 5.45
N GLY A 23 -5.53 17.72 5.74
CA GLY A 23 -5.33 16.74 6.80
C GLY A 23 -3.95 16.15 6.58
N THR A 24 -3.13 16.14 7.62
CA THR A 24 -1.89 15.39 7.62
C THR A 24 -2.23 13.98 7.16
N ALA A 25 -1.84 13.61 5.94
CA ALA A 25 -2.00 12.25 5.47
C ALA A 25 -1.17 11.37 6.41
N HIS A 26 -1.84 10.75 7.37
CA HIS A 26 -1.25 9.78 8.29
C HIS A 26 -1.08 8.49 7.48
N ALA A 27 -0.18 8.55 6.50
CA ALA A 27 -0.43 7.85 5.25
C ALA A 27 -0.25 6.34 5.40
N CYS A 28 0.67 5.89 6.26
CA CYS A 28 0.65 4.56 6.84
C CYS A 28 1.14 4.59 8.28
N SER A 29 0.29 4.16 9.20
CA SER A 29 0.69 3.72 10.53
C SER A 29 0.13 2.32 10.71
N CYS A 30 0.96 1.30 10.49
CA CYS A 30 0.54 -0.07 10.70
C CYS A 30 0.29 -0.28 12.20
N ALA A 31 -0.86 -0.84 12.55
CA ALA A 31 -1.08 -1.32 13.91
C ALA A 31 -0.07 -2.44 14.20
N PRO A 32 0.51 -2.51 15.43
CA PRO A 32 1.30 -3.65 15.84
C PRO A 32 0.50 -4.95 15.62
N ALA A 33 1.15 -5.95 15.04
CA ALA A 33 0.55 -7.25 14.76
C ALA A 33 1.55 -8.36 15.10
N THR A 34 1.05 -9.48 15.60
CA THR A 34 1.84 -10.71 15.79
C THR A 34 2.00 -11.46 14.47
N GLU A 35 3.00 -12.35 14.37
CA GLU A 35 3.20 -13.18 13.17
C GLU A 35 1.93 -14.00 12.85
N GLU A 36 1.26 -14.53 13.88
CA GLU A 36 0.01 -15.27 13.74
C GLU A 36 -1.10 -14.42 13.11
N GLN A 37 -1.20 -13.14 13.51
CA GLN A 37 -2.18 -12.20 12.95
C GLN A 37 -1.85 -11.83 11.50
N LEU A 38 -0.57 -11.68 11.16
CA LEU A 38 -0.13 -11.43 9.77
C LEU A 38 -0.43 -12.65 8.89
N LEU A 39 -0.08 -13.85 9.36
CA LEU A 39 -0.36 -15.11 8.68
C LEU A 39 -1.85 -15.36 8.51
N ALA A 40 -2.68 -15.01 9.50
CA ALA A 40 -4.13 -15.14 9.42
C ALA A 40 -4.75 -14.22 8.35
N ARG A 41 -4.17 -13.04 8.13
CA ARG A 41 -4.66 -12.04 7.15
C ARG A 41 -4.19 -12.29 5.72
N ALA A 42 -3.05 -12.94 5.54
CA ALA A 42 -2.52 -13.25 4.22
C ALA A 42 -3.28 -14.42 3.58
N ASP A 43 -3.56 -14.34 2.29
CA ASP A 43 -4.08 -15.46 1.50
C ASP A 43 -2.92 -16.37 1.07
N HIS A 44 -1.79 -15.76 0.74
CA HIS A 44 -0.57 -16.44 0.31
C HIS A 44 0.64 -15.97 1.13
N VAL A 45 1.51 -16.92 1.50
CA VAL A 45 2.81 -16.61 2.11
C VAL A 45 3.86 -17.47 1.43
N PHE A 46 4.91 -16.82 0.91
CA PHE A 46 5.96 -17.52 0.18
C PHE A 46 7.30 -16.77 0.26
N GLN A 47 8.39 -17.50 0.10
CA GLN A 47 9.73 -16.96 -0.07
C GLN A 47 10.04 -16.87 -1.56
N GLY A 48 10.64 -15.76 -1.99
CA GLY A 48 11.00 -15.61 -3.40
C GLY A 48 11.99 -14.50 -3.69
N ARG A 49 12.62 -14.61 -4.86
CA ARG A 49 13.57 -13.64 -5.39
C ARG A 49 12.89 -12.68 -6.35
N VAL A 50 13.08 -11.38 -6.12
CA VAL A 50 12.57 -10.35 -7.03
C VAL A 50 13.42 -10.33 -8.31
N LEU A 51 12.79 -10.56 -9.45
CA LEU A 51 13.47 -10.62 -10.76
C LEU A 51 13.43 -9.27 -11.50
N GLU A 52 12.31 -8.57 -11.43
CA GLU A 52 12.12 -7.27 -12.09
C GLU A 52 11.07 -6.43 -11.35
N LYS A 53 11.11 -5.12 -11.60
CA LYS A 53 10.08 -4.15 -11.21
C LYS A 53 9.49 -3.55 -12.48
N VAL A 54 8.17 -3.60 -12.61
CA VAL A 54 7.41 -3.06 -13.76
C VAL A 54 6.42 -2.03 -13.24
N VAL A 55 6.37 -0.85 -13.85
CA VAL A 55 5.31 0.14 -13.58
C VAL A 55 4.08 -0.28 -14.36
N GLU A 56 3.00 -0.65 -13.67
CA GLU A 56 1.76 -1.07 -14.33
C GLU A 56 0.83 0.11 -14.62
N ALA A 57 0.80 1.09 -13.73
CA ALA A 57 -0.03 2.27 -13.83
C ALA A 57 0.57 3.40 -12.97
N PRO A 58 0.07 4.65 -13.06
CA PRO A 58 0.45 5.70 -12.13
C PRO A 58 0.32 5.21 -10.69
N GLN A 59 1.40 5.36 -9.90
CA GLN A 59 1.48 4.96 -8.50
C GLN A 59 1.39 3.46 -8.22
N LYS A 60 1.35 2.59 -9.25
CA LYS A 60 1.20 1.13 -9.09
C LYS A 60 2.33 0.39 -9.78
N VAL A 61 3.01 -0.47 -9.03
CA VAL A 61 4.12 -1.29 -9.50
C VAL A 61 3.82 -2.77 -9.30
N ARG A 62 4.34 -3.59 -10.19
CA ARG A 62 4.37 -5.05 -10.08
C ARG A 62 5.80 -5.53 -10.05
N TYR A 63 6.11 -6.41 -9.13
CA TYR A 63 7.36 -7.14 -9.06
C TYR A 63 7.16 -8.55 -9.57
N ARG A 64 7.98 -9.01 -10.52
CA ARG A 64 7.99 -10.44 -10.88
C ARG A 64 8.86 -11.15 -9.87
N VAL A 65 8.32 -12.17 -9.21
CA VAL A 65 9.00 -12.89 -8.15
C VAL A 65 9.08 -14.36 -8.52
N ALA A 66 10.29 -14.91 -8.55
CA ALA A 66 10.50 -16.36 -8.60
C ALA A 66 10.27 -16.93 -7.21
N VAL A 67 9.27 -17.79 -7.07
CA VAL A 67 8.92 -18.45 -5.82
C VAL A 67 9.93 -19.57 -5.56
N ALA A 68 10.53 -19.56 -4.38
CA ALA A 68 11.48 -20.56 -3.93
C ALA A 68 10.82 -21.57 -2.99
N GLU A 69 9.93 -21.10 -2.12
CA GLU A 69 9.20 -21.95 -1.17
C GLU A 69 7.85 -21.34 -0.81
N GLU A 70 6.80 -22.13 -0.90
CA GLU A 70 5.46 -21.76 -0.45
C GLU A 70 5.25 -22.16 1.01
N ARG A 71 4.65 -21.27 1.80
CA ARG A 71 4.35 -21.48 3.22
C ARG A 71 2.86 -21.50 3.51
N LYS A 72 2.06 -20.77 2.73
CA LYS A 72 0.60 -20.72 2.82
C LYS A 72 0.00 -20.39 1.46
N GLY A 73 -1.15 -21.00 1.16
CA GLY A 73 -1.88 -20.78 -0.08
C GLY A 73 -1.25 -21.57 -1.23
N ASP A 74 -1.55 -21.14 -2.45
CA ASP A 74 -1.02 -21.71 -3.69
C ASP A 74 -0.70 -20.54 -4.64
N VAL A 75 0.54 -20.47 -5.11
CA VAL A 75 1.04 -19.48 -6.06
C VAL A 75 1.87 -20.17 -7.14
N PRO A 76 1.86 -19.68 -8.37
CA PRO A 76 2.73 -20.23 -9.42
C PRO A 76 4.21 -20.03 -9.09
N ASP A 77 5.09 -20.84 -9.70
CA ASP A 77 6.56 -20.74 -9.59
C ASP A 77 7.10 -19.32 -9.87
N GLU A 78 6.37 -18.54 -10.66
CA GLU A 78 6.62 -17.13 -10.89
C GLU A 78 5.32 -16.33 -10.76
N VAL A 79 5.28 -15.36 -9.85
CA VAL A 79 4.09 -14.58 -9.51
C VAL A 79 4.37 -13.07 -9.55
N GLY A 80 3.37 -12.30 -9.97
CA GLY A 80 3.38 -10.85 -9.97
C GLY A 80 2.93 -10.28 -8.63
N VAL A 81 3.84 -9.73 -7.83
CA VAL A 81 3.51 -9.07 -6.57
C VAL A 81 3.25 -7.59 -6.81
N VAL A 82 2.02 -7.16 -6.56
CA VAL A 82 1.51 -5.84 -6.89
C VAL A 82 1.43 -4.97 -5.63
N THR A 83 1.85 -3.71 -5.73
CA THR A 83 1.79 -2.75 -4.62
C THR A 83 1.86 -1.31 -5.13
N TYR A 84 1.68 -0.33 -4.24
CA TYR A 84 1.90 1.06 -4.57
C TYR A 84 3.39 1.38 -4.69
N ASP A 85 3.74 2.38 -5.50
CA ASP A 85 5.13 2.76 -5.76
C ASP A 85 5.80 3.56 -4.63
N ASN A 86 5.02 4.00 -3.64
CA ASN A 86 5.50 4.84 -2.55
C ASN A 86 4.94 4.43 -1.19
N GLY A 87 5.78 4.57 -0.17
CA GLY A 87 5.42 4.24 1.22
C GLY A 87 4.33 5.14 1.81
N GLY A 88 4.09 6.33 1.25
CA GLY A 88 2.96 7.19 1.62
C GLY A 88 1.60 6.61 1.21
N MET A 89 1.55 5.67 0.27
CA MET A 89 0.34 4.96 -0.12
C MET A 89 0.34 3.51 0.37
N CYS A 90 1.19 3.21 1.36
CA CYS A 90 1.43 1.87 1.90
C CYS A 90 2.01 0.90 0.86
N GLY A 91 2.72 1.47 -0.11
CA GLY A 91 3.55 0.74 -1.05
C GLY A 91 4.76 0.13 -0.38
N VAL A 92 5.22 -0.99 -0.94
CA VAL A 92 6.46 -1.65 -0.54
C VAL A 92 7.48 -1.53 -1.65
N ASP A 93 8.72 -1.17 -1.31
CA ASP A 93 9.82 -1.19 -2.25
C ASP A 93 10.60 -2.50 -2.12
N LEU A 94 10.48 -3.35 -3.14
CA LEU A 94 11.17 -4.64 -3.20
C LEU A 94 12.37 -4.50 -4.15
N ALA A 95 13.56 -4.69 -3.62
CA ALA A 95 14.78 -4.54 -4.38
C ALA A 95 14.99 -5.75 -5.33
N VAL A 96 15.19 -5.46 -6.62
CA VAL A 96 15.52 -6.47 -7.63
C VAL A 96 16.80 -7.23 -7.22
N GLY A 97 16.78 -8.55 -7.35
CA GLY A 97 17.85 -9.46 -6.98
C GLY A 97 17.90 -9.84 -5.49
N LYS A 98 16.97 -9.34 -4.66
CA LYS A 98 16.87 -9.70 -3.24
C LYS A 98 15.76 -10.73 -2.98
N ASP A 99 15.94 -11.46 -1.89
CA ASP A 99 15.03 -12.49 -1.41
C ASP A 99 14.15 -11.95 -0.27
N TYR A 100 12.85 -12.23 -0.36
CA TYR A 100 11.84 -11.76 0.58
C TYR A 100 10.93 -12.89 1.03
N LEU A 101 10.50 -12.83 2.29
CA LEU A 101 9.29 -13.49 2.75
C LEU A 101 8.12 -12.54 2.48
N ILE A 102 7.22 -12.96 1.60
CA ILE A 102 6.13 -12.14 1.09
C ILE A 102 4.82 -12.63 1.70
N TYR A 103 4.09 -11.70 2.30
CA TYR A 103 2.73 -11.87 2.78
C TYR A 103 1.80 -11.17 1.81
N ALA A 104 1.02 -11.95 1.06
CA ALA A 104 0.18 -11.42 0.00
C ALA A 104 -1.30 -11.76 0.22
N THR A 105 -2.16 -10.93 -0.34
CA THR A 105 -3.61 -11.06 -0.33
C THR A 105 -4.15 -11.07 -1.76
N GLY A 106 -5.38 -11.53 -1.93
CA GLY A 106 -6.00 -11.70 -3.23
C GLY A 106 -5.92 -13.14 -3.72
N ASP A 107 -6.41 -13.36 -4.93
CA ASP A 107 -6.40 -14.66 -5.62
C ASP A 107 -5.25 -14.72 -6.61
N SER A 108 -4.58 -15.87 -6.72
CA SER A 108 -3.40 -16.06 -7.58
C SER A 108 -3.73 -16.57 -8.99
N SER A 109 -5.00 -16.77 -9.35
CA SER A 109 -5.39 -17.43 -10.62
C SER A 109 -5.00 -16.64 -11.87
N ASP A 110 -4.81 -15.31 -11.75
CA ASP A 110 -4.31 -14.46 -12.83
C ASP A 110 -2.77 -14.29 -12.81
N GLY A 111 -2.10 -15.02 -11.91
CA GLY A 111 -0.65 -14.94 -11.69
C GLY A 111 -0.22 -13.67 -10.96
N LYS A 112 -1.12 -12.95 -10.28
CA LYS A 112 -0.81 -11.76 -9.50
C LYS A 112 -1.37 -11.86 -8.09
N VAL A 113 -0.71 -11.20 -7.14
CA VAL A 113 -1.16 -11.06 -5.75
C VAL A 113 -0.78 -9.68 -5.23
N ASP A 114 -1.49 -9.16 -4.24
CA ASP A 114 -1.24 -7.82 -3.70
C ASP A 114 -0.48 -7.87 -2.35
N THR A 115 0.42 -6.92 -2.13
CA THR A 115 1.07 -6.68 -0.82
C THR A 115 1.08 -5.20 -0.48
N ASN A 116 1.14 -4.89 0.80
CA ASN A 116 1.33 -3.52 1.28
C ASN A 116 2.29 -3.48 2.48
N LEU A 117 2.62 -2.26 2.93
CA LEU A 117 3.57 -2.00 4.01
C LEU A 117 3.20 -2.68 5.34
N CYS A 118 1.92 -2.97 5.56
CA CYS A 118 1.41 -3.59 6.78
C CYS A 118 1.17 -5.10 6.67
N SER A 119 1.43 -5.71 5.49
CA SER A 119 1.19 -7.13 5.28
C SER A 119 2.16 -8.03 6.05
N GLY A 120 3.35 -7.54 6.39
CA GLY A 120 4.42 -8.33 7.00
C GLY A 120 5.53 -8.76 6.05
N THR A 121 5.44 -8.37 4.77
CA THR A 121 6.49 -8.60 3.77
C THR A 121 7.82 -8.00 4.21
N ARG A 122 8.87 -8.82 4.25
CA ARG A 122 10.20 -8.44 4.74
C ARG A 122 11.30 -9.19 4.01
N GLN A 123 12.47 -8.60 3.93
CA GLN A 123 13.63 -9.27 3.35
C GLN A 123 14.01 -10.47 4.24
N GLU A 124 14.33 -11.63 3.65
CA GLU A 124 14.56 -12.88 4.40
C GLU A 124 15.71 -12.75 5.43
N ASN A 125 16.70 -11.91 5.11
CA ASN A 125 17.84 -11.63 6.01
C ASN A 125 17.59 -10.49 7.02
N ALA A 126 16.38 -9.90 7.04
CA ALA A 126 16.02 -8.91 8.05
C ALA A 126 15.60 -9.63 9.33
N ALA A 127 16.13 -9.19 10.48
CA ALA A 127 15.71 -9.73 11.78
C ALA A 127 14.17 -9.63 11.91
N PRO A 128 13.48 -10.66 12.42
CA PRO A 128 12.04 -10.60 12.65
C PRO A 128 11.71 -9.40 13.55
N PRO A 129 10.54 -8.76 13.39
CA PRO A 129 10.13 -7.68 14.28
C PRO A 129 10.10 -8.23 15.70
N SER A 130 11.03 -7.78 16.55
CA SER A 130 11.11 -8.23 17.93
C SER A 130 9.81 -7.88 18.65
N CYS A 131 9.02 -8.88 19.04
CA CYS A 131 7.88 -8.70 19.92
C CYS A 131 8.36 -7.98 21.18
N ARG A 132 7.86 -6.78 21.43
CA ARG A 132 8.05 -6.10 22.71
C ARG A 132 6.89 -6.56 23.60
N HIS A 133 7.20 -7.38 24.61
CA HIS A 133 6.25 -7.82 25.64
C HIS A 133 5.78 -6.66 26.51
#